data_AF-A0A1I4TUV4-F1
#
_entry.id   AF-A0A1I4TUV4-F1
#
_cell.length_a   1.000
_cell.length_b   1.000
_cell.length_c   1.000
_cell.angle_alpha   90.00
_cell.angle_beta   90.00
_cell.angle_gamma   90.00
#
_symmetry.space_group_name_H-M   'P 1'
#
loop_
_entity.id
_entity.type
_entity.pdbx_description
1 polymer ?
#
loop_
_entity_poly.entity_id
_entity_poly.type
_entity_poly.pdbx_seq_one_letter_code
_entity_poly.pdbx_strand_id
1 'polypeptide(L)'
;MFSGIEQFPTAGKAQVEAQYEFVTNLAQTGLEGIARLTALNMSLARAALDEYPAAARQRLSANSPQEWLTVAASQVGPQIERMLSYGRQAAEITVALQGELSRATQGAAQQQQAAMQDVQAKATATAKK
;
A
#
# COMPACT_ATOMS: atom_id res chain seq x y z
N MET A 1 -41.28 -28.64 5.76
CA MET A 1 -40.46 -27.67 6.51
C MET A 1 -39.02 -28.18 6.56
N PHE A 2 -38.20 -27.86 5.56
CA PHE A 2 -36.78 -28.27 5.50
C PHE A 2 -35.87 -27.20 4.86
N SER A 3 -36.38 -25.99 4.61
CA SER A 3 -35.67 -24.90 3.93
C SER A 3 -34.55 -24.28 4.76
N GLY A 4 -34.60 -24.41 6.09
CA GLY A 4 -33.57 -23.87 6.99
C GLY A 4 -32.23 -24.58 6.85
N ILE A 5 -32.21 -25.88 6.50
CA ILE A 5 -31.00 -26.69 6.45
C ILE A 5 -30.20 -26.46 5.16
N GLU A 6 -30.83 -26.07 4.05
CA GLU A 6 -30.13 -25.71 2.80
C GLU A 6 -29.57 -24.27 2.79
N GLN A 7 -30.07 -23.38 3.65
CA GLN A 7 -29.57 -22.00 3.78
C GLN A 7 -28.25 -21.92 4.58
N PHE A 8 -28.05 -22.80 5.56
CA PHE A 8 -26.78 -22.93 6.30
C PHE A 8 -25.57 -23.19 5.39
N PRO A 9 -25.59 -24.16 4.45
CA PRO A 9 -24.45 -24.43 3.59
C PRO A 9 -24.17 -23.33 2.57
N THR A 10 -25.14 -22.49 2.17
CA THR A 10 -24.88 -21.35 1.27
C THR A 10 -24.33 -20.14 2.02
N ALA A 11 -24.91 -19.78 3.17
CA ALA A 11 -24.42 -18.68 4.00
C ALA A 11 -23.02 -18.96 4.57
N GLY A 12 -22.76 -20.20 4.98
CA GLY A 12 -21.43 -20.63 5.45
C GLY A 12 -20.37 -20.57 4.36
N LYS A 13 -20.71 -20.94 3.11
CA LYS A 13 -19.79 -20.84 1.97
C LYS A 13 -19.40 -19.39 1.66
N ALA A 14 -20.38 -18.49 1.58
CA ALA A 14 -20.12 -17.08 1.32
C ALA A 14 -19.23 -16.44 2.41
N GLN A 15 -19.40 -16.85 3.67
CA GLN A 15 -18.58 -16.36 4.77
C GLN A 15 -17.13 -16.89 4.74
N VAL A 16 -16.91 -18.13 4.27
CA VAL A 16 -15.56 -18.67 4.08
C VAL A 16 -14.86 -17.99 2.91
N GLU A 17 -15.58 -17.74 1.82
CA GLU A 17 -15.06 -17.08 0.63
C GLU A 17 -14.69 -15.62 0.92
N ALA A 18 -15.53 -14.88 1.66
CA ALA A 18 -15.21 -13.52 2.11
C ALA A 18 -13.99 -13.46 3.03
N GLN A 19 -13.81 -14.45 3.93
CA GLN A 19 -12.61 -14.54 4.77
C GLN A 19 -11.36 -14.84 3.94
N TYR A 20 -11.48 -15.73 2.96
CA TYR A 20 -10.37 -16.06 2.06
C TYR A 20 -9.97 -14.86 1.19
N GLU A 21 -10.93 -14.13 0.63
CA GLU A 21 -10.68 -12.90 -0.12
C GLU A 21 -10.05 -11.81 0.76
N PHE A 22 -10.54 -11.63 1.99
CA PHE A 22 -9.96 -10.64 2.90
C PHE A 22 -8.49 -10.95 3.23
N VAL A 23 -8.16 -12.20 3.54
CA VAL A 23 -6.77 -12.62 3.82
C VAL A 23 -5.89 -12.49 2.58
N THR A 24 -6.39 -12.88 1.41
CA THR A 24 -5.67 -12.74 0.15
C THR A 24 -5.39 -11.26 -0.18
N ASN A 25 -6.39 -10.39 -0.03
CA ASN A 25 -6.23 -8.95 -0.24
C ASN A 25 -5.21 -8.35 0.74
N LEU A 26 -5.24 -8.76 2.02
CA LEU A 26 -4.27 -8.32 3.01
C LEU A 26 -2.84 -8.74 2.63
N ALA A 27 -2.66 -9.99 2.19
CA ALA A 27 -1.37 -10.49 1.73
C ALA A 27 -0.86 -9.74 0.49
N GLN A 28 -1.74 -9.48 -0.49
CA GLN A 28 -1.40 -8.70 -1.68
C GLN A 28 -1.00 -7.27 -1.32
N THR A 29 -1.78 -6.59 -0.47
CA THR A 29 -1.49 -5.25 0.04
C THR A 29 -0.13 -5.21 0.75
N GLY A 30 0.17 -6.21 1.59
CA GLY A 30 1.46 -6.31 2.27
C GLY A 30 2.64 -6.49 1.31
N LEU A 31 2.51 -7.37 0.33
CA LEU A 31 3.53 -7.58 -0.70
C LEU A 31 3.75 -6.32 -1.55
N GLU A 32 2.68 -5.64 -1.93
CA GLU A 32 2.74 -4.38 -2.66
C GLU A 32 3.44 -3.28 -1.85
N GLY A 33 3.15 -3.20 -0.55
CA GLY A 33 3.86 -2.29 0.37
C GLY A 33 5.37 -2.54 0.41
N ILE A 34 5.78 -3.81 0.51
CA ILE A 34 7.20 -4.20 0.47
C ILE A 34 7.81 -3.80 -0.87
N ALA A 35 7.16 -4.13 -1.99
CA ALA A 35 7.65 -3.80 -3.32
C ALA A 35 7.83 -2.28 -3.51
N ARG A 36 6.86 -1.47 -3.05
CA ARG A 36 6.93 0.00 -3.10
C ARG A 36 8.07 0.54 -2.23
N LEU A 37 8.29 0.01 -1.03
CA LEU A 37 9.42 0.39 -0.17
C LEU A 37 10.78 0.01 -0.78
N THR A 38 10.88 -1.19 -1.36
CA THR A 38 12.09 -1.60 -2.08
C THR A 38 12.36 -0.69 -3.27
N ALA A 39 11.33 -0.35 -4.06
CA ALA A 39 11.45 0.58 -5.16
C ALA A 39 11.90 1.97 -4.70
N LEU A 40 11.36 2.47 -3.58
CA LEU A 40 11.80 3.73 -2.96
C LEU A 40 13.29 3.70 -2.60
N ASN A 41 13.76 2.63 -1.96
CA ASN A 41 15.18 2.46 -1.60
C ASN A 41 16.08 2.37 -2.83
N MET A 42 15.64 1.67 -3.88
CA MET A 42 16.38 1.59 -5.15
C MET A 42 16.46 2.95 -5.85
N SER A 43 15.38 3.74 -5.81
CA SER A 43 15.37 5.11 -6.33
C SER A 43 16.38 6.00 -5.60
N LEU A 44 16.43 5.90 -4.26
CA LEU A 44 17.41 6.62 -3.45
C LEU A 44 18.85 6.20 -3.79
N ALA A 45 19.11 4.90 -3.91
CA ALA A 45 20.43 4.38 -4.28
C ALA A 45 20.85 4.85 -5.69
N ARG A 46 19.91 4.82 -6.64
CA ARG A 46 20.16 5.31 -8.00
C ARG A 46 20.48 6.81 -8.02
N ALA A 47 19.69 7.62 -7.31
CA ALA A 47 19.96 9.05 -7.20
C ALA A 47 21.37 9.32 -6.63
N ALA A 48 21.77 8.58 -5.59
CA ALA A 48 23.10 8.71 -5.02
C ALA A 48 24.23 8.33 -6.01
N LEU A 49 24.02 7.32 -6.85
CA LEU A 49 24.97 6.92 -7.89
C LEU A 49 25.05 7.96 -9.02
N ASP A 50 23.91 8.52 -9.44
CA ASP A 50 23.85 9.52 -10.51
C ASP A 50 24.55 10.84 -10.10
N GLU A 51 24.49 11.17 -8.81
CA GLU A 51 25.09 12.40 -8.25
C GLU A 51 26.57 12.25 -7.88
N TYR A 52 27.04 11.01 -7.68
CA TYR A 52 28.41 10.74 -7.24
C TYR A 52 29.49 11.37 -8.14
N PRO A 53 29.44 11.28 -9.49
CA PRO A 53 30.47 11.86 -10.35
C PRO A 53 30.55 13.39 -10.24
N ALA A 54 29.40 14.07 -10.13
CA ALA A 54 29.35 15.52 -9.97
C ALA A 54 29.91 15.95 -8.61
N ALA A 55 29.47 15.28 -7.53
CA ALA A 55 29.96 15.53 -6.18
C ALA A 55 31.46 15.19 -6.02
N ALA A 56 31.96 14.19 -6.74
CA ALA A 56 33.39 13.86 -6.76
C ALA A 56 34.20 14.95 -7.47
N ARG A 57 33.76 15.40 -8.66
CA ARG A 57 34.41 16.49 -9.41
C ARG A 57 34.45 17.79 -8.60
N GLN A 58 33.33 18.17 -8.00
CA GLN A 58 33.21 19.41 -7.22
C GLN A 58 34.14 19.41 -5.98
N ARG A 59 34.36 18.25 -5.37
CA ARG A 59 35.32 18.09 -4.26
C ARG A 59 36.77 18.09 -4.74
N LEU A 60 37.06 17.46 -5.89
CA LEU A 60 38.39 17.42 -6.47
C LEU A 60 38.83 18.76 -7.08
N SER A 61 37.89 19.63 -7.45
CA SER A 61 38.17 20.95 -8.02
C SER A 61 38.42 22.06 -7.00
N ALA A 62 38.23 21.78 -5.69
CA ALA A 62 38.47 22.77 -4.65
C ALA A 62 39.98 22.89 -4.35
N ASN A 63 40.53 24.08 -4.55
CA ASN A 63 41.97 24.37 -4.50
C ASN A 63 42.40 24.98 -3.17
N SER A 64 41.46 25.31 -2.29
CA SER A 64 41.73 25.90 -0.97
C SER A 64 40.81 25.35 0.13
N PRO A 65 41.20 25.46 1.41
CA PRO A 65 40.33 25.12 2.54
C PRO A 65 39.02 25.91 2.56
N GLN A 66 39.04 27.18 2.12
CA GLN A 66 37.82 28.00 2.01
C GLN A 66 36.87 27.47 0.93
N GLU A 67 37.37 27.11 -0.24
CA GLU A 67 36.56 26.50 -1.30
C GLU A 67 35.97 25.15 -0.86
N TRP A 68 36.72 24.36 -0.09
CA TRP A 68 36.23 23.12 0.52
C TRP A 68 35.04 23.36 1.46
N LEU A 69 35.11 24.38 2.33
CA LEU A 69 33.99 24.76 3.21
C LEU A 69 32.77 25.22 2.42
N THR A 70 32.97 25.98 1.34
CA THR A 70 31.88 26.39 0.44
C THR A 70 31.22 25.19 -0.24
N VAL A 71 32.00 24.23 -0.73
CA VAL A 71 31.46 22.98 -1.31
C VAL A 71 30.69 22.18 -0.26
N ALA A 72 31.22 22.04 0.95
CA ALA A 72 30.54 21.35 2.05
C ALA A 72 29.21 22.03 2.43
N ALA A 73 29.19 23.36 2.57
CA ALA A 73 27.99 24.11 2.90
C ALA A 73 26.91 24.01 1.81
N SER A 74 27.30 24.00 0.53
CA SER A 74 26.38 23.90 -0.61
C SER A 74 25.60 22.57 -0.66
N GLN A 75 26.11 21.53 -0.01
CA GLN A 75 25.51 20.20 0.01
C GLN A 75 24.44 20.05 1.10
N VAL A 76 24.41 20.93 2.12
CA VAL A 76 23.51 20.76 3.28
C VAL A 76 22.04 20.89 2.87
N GLY A 77 21.68 21.92 2.08
CA GLY A 77 20.31 22.15 1.62
C GLY A 77 19.74 20.96 0.83
N PRO A 78 20.39 20.53 -0.27
CA PRO A 78 19.95 19.39 -1.06
C PRO A 78 19.75 18.10 -0.25
N GLN A 79 20.59 17.85 0.77
CA GLN A 79 20.47 16.64 1.60
C GLN A 79 19.23 16.68 2.50
N ILE A 80 18.87 17.86 3.02
CA ILE A 80 17.64 18.04 3.80
C ILE A 80 16.42 17.80 2.91
N GLU A 81 16.40 18.35 1.70
CA GLU A 81 15.29 18.18 0.74
C GLU A 81 15.10 16.70 0.35
N ARG A 82 16.20 15.96 0.13
CA ARG A 82 16.14 14.51 -0.14
C ARG A 82 15.54 13.72 1.00
N MET A 83 15.96 14.00 2.23
CA MET A 83 15.41 13.33 3.41
C MET A 83 13.92 13.61 3.58
N LEU A 84 13.50 14.88 3.41
CA LEU A 84 12.08 15.26 3.45
C LEU A 84 11.28 14.58 2.34
N SER A 85 11.83 14.52 1.12
CA SER A 85 11.20 13.83 -0.01
C SER A 85 11.02 12.33 0.26
N TYR A 86 12.05 11.65 0.75
CA TYR A 86 11.98 10.25 1.14
C TYR A 86 10.91 10.02 2.22
N GLY A 87 10.87 10.89 3.25
CA GLY A 87 9.85 10.82 4.31
C GLY A 87 8.42 10.99 3.78
N ARG A 88 8.20 11.93 2.85
CA ARG A 88 6.90 12.11 2.17
C ARG A 88 6.52 10.87 1.37
N GLN A 89 7.42 10.33 0.57
CA GLN A 89 7.16 9.13 -0.24
C GLN A 89 6.87 7.90 0.63
N ALA A 90 7.59 7.73 1.74
CA ALA A 90 7.29 6.67 2.71
C ALA A 90 5.90 6.83 3.37
N ALA A 91 5.51 8.08 3.69
CA ALA A 91 4.18 8.37 4.21
C ALA A 91 3.09 8.10 3.16
N GLU A 92 3.32 8.47 1.89
CA GLU A 92 2.41 8.19 0.78
C GLU A 92 2.17 6.69 0.58
N ILE A 93 3.22 5.85 0.69
CA ILE A 93 3.08 4.39 0.68
C ILE A 93 2.13 3.95 1.79
N THR A 94 2.33 4.46 3.01
CA THR A 94 1.49 4.10 4.16
C THR A 94 0.02 4.50 3.93
N VAL A 95 -0.23 5.71 3.43
CA VAL A 95 -1.59 6.19 3.11
C VAL A 95 -2.24 5.34 2.02
N ALA A 96 -1.48 4.96 0.99
CA ALA A 96 -1.99 4.11 -0.08
C ALA A 96 -2.39 2.71 0.43
N LEU A 97 -1.57 2.09 1.30
CA LEU A 97 -1.89 0.82 1.94
C LEU A 97 -3.14 0.90 2.83
N GLN A 98 -3.30 2.00 3.59
CA GLN A 98 -4.53 2.24 4.36
C GLN A 98 -5.76 2.35 3.46
N GLY A 99 -5.62 3.02 2.31
CA GLY A 99 -6.68 3.13 1.30
C GLY A 99 -7.08 1.77 0.73
N GLU A 100 -6.11 0.93 0.36
CA GLU A 100 -6.33 -0.43 -0.15
C GLU A 100 -7.03 -1.31 0.89
N LEU A 101 -6.58 -1.26 2.16
CA LEU A 101 -7.21 -2.00 3.25
C LEU A 101 -8.64 -1.51 3.56
N SER A 102 -8.88 -0.19 3.52
CA SER A 102 -10.22 0.37 3.70
C SER A 102 -11.17 -0.09 2.59
N ARG A 103 -10.70 -0.16 1.34
CA ARG A 103 -11.51 -0.71 0.24
C ARG A 103 -11.82 -2.20 0.43
N ALA A 104 -10.84 -2.99 0.87
CA ALA A 104 -11.04 -4.42 1.12
C ALA A 104 -12.12 -4.66 2.20
N THR A 105 -12.10 -3.88 3.28
CA THR A 105 -13.11 -3.96 4.35
C THR A 105 -14.50 -3.48 3.90
N GLN A 106 -14.58 -2.42 3.10
CA GLN A 106 -15.84 -1.97 2.49
C GLN A 106 -16.42 -3.03 1.54
N GLY A 107 -15.58 -3.66 0.72
CA GLY A 107 -16.00 -4.75 -0.19
C GLY A 107 -16.59 -5.93 0.56
N ALA A 108 -15.95 -6.36 1.65
CA ALA A 108 -16.46 -7.45 2.50
C ALA A 108 -17.83 -7.10 3.11
N ALA A 109 -18.03 -5.86 3.58
CA ALA A 109 -19.31 -5.41 4.12
C ALA A 109 -20.43 -5.41 3.06
N GLN A 110 -20.12 -5.00 1.82
CA GLN A 110 -21.07 -5.02 0.71
C GLN A 110 -21.47 -6.44 0.30
N GLN A 111 -20.51 -7.37 0.22
CA GLN A 111 -20.79 -8.78 -0.07
C GLN A 111 -21.70 -9.40 1.00
N GLN A 112 -21.47 -9.08 2.28
CA GLN A 112 -22.31 -9.56 3.36
C GLN A 112 -23.75 -9.03 3.29
N GLN A 113 -23.92 -7.75 2.94
CA GLN A 113 -25.25 -7.18 2.70
C GLN A 113 -25.96 -7.83 1.51
N ALA A 114 -25.25 -8.08 0.40
CA ALA A 114 -25.80 -8.76 -0.76
C ALA A 114 -26.25 -10.19 -0.44
N ALA A 115 -25.44 -10.94 0.34
CA ALA A 115 -25.80 -12.28 0.79
C ALA A 115 -27.07 -12.26 1.67
N MET A 116 -27.22 -11.28 2.57
CA MET A 116 -28.44 -11.13 3.38
C MET A 116 -29.68 -10.82 2.53
N GLN A 117 -29.55 -9.99 1.50
CA GLN A 117 -30.64 -9.67 0.58
C GLN A 117 -31.06 -10.89 -0.25
N ASP A 118 -30.11 -11.68 -0.74
CA ASP A 118 -30.40 -12.91 -1.50
C ASP A 118 -31.15 -13.95 -0.63
N VAL A 119 -30.75 -14.11 0.63
CA VAL A 119 -31.46 -14.98 1.58
C VAL A 119 -32.90 -14.50 1.82
N GLN A 120 -33.11 -13.19 2.00
CA GLN A 120 -34.45 -12.62 2.19
C GLN A 120 -35.33 -12.75 0.94
N ALA A 121 -34.78 -12.51 -0.25
CA ALA A 121 -35.48 -12.65 -1.52
C ALA A 121 -35.92 -14.11 -1.76
N LYS A 122 -35.06 -15.08 -1.45
CA LYS A 122 -35.39 -16.51 -1.55
C LYS A 122 -36.42 -16.95 -0.50
N ALA A 123 -36.34 -16.43 0.73
CA ALA A 123 -37.31 -16.72 1.78
C ALA A 123 -38.73 -16.23 1.42
N THR A 124 -38.84 -15.03 0.87
CA THR A 124 -40.12 -14.44 0.45
C THR A 124 -40.70 -15.09 -0.82
N ALA A 125 -39.86 -15.55 -1.74
CA ALA A 125 -40.30 -16.34 -2.90
C ALA A 125 -40.82 -17.73 -2.53
N THR A 126 -40.23 -18.37 -1.51
CA THR A 126 -40.66 -19.69 -1.02
C THR A 126 -41.98 -19.62 -0.24
N ALA A 127 -42.30 -18.48 0.38
CA ALA A 127 -43.56 -18.27 1.10
C ALA A 127 -44.78 -17.95 0.19
N LYS A 128 -44.54 -17.66 -1.10
CA LYS A 128 -45.59 -17.40 -2.10
C LYS A 128 -45.91 -18.59 -3.00
N LYS A 129 -45.20 -19.72 -2.85
CA LYS A 129 -45.51 -21.01 -3.47
C LYS A 129 -46.21 -21.92 -2.48
#